data_AF-A0A8X8YV51-F1
#
_entry.id   AF-A0A8X8YV51-F1
#
_cell.length_a   1.000
_cell.length_b   1.000
_cell.length_c   1.000
_cell.angle_alpha   90.00
_cell.angle_beta   90.00
_cell.angle_gamma   90.00
#
_symmetry.space_group_name_H-M   'P 1'
#
loop_
_entity.id
_entity.type
_entity.pdbx_description
1 polymer ?
#
loop_
_entity_poly.entity_id
_entity_poly.type
_entity_poly.pdbx_seq_one_letter_code
_entity_poly.pdbx_strand_id
1 'polypeptide(L)'
;MNLESWSGDGKGEEVAGVGKKVKGKDRGEENKKDRFAVDVGPVVLKVIEIVRCENSSLSMEERLENADCRYNEEVVVNVLKKYFKVPKLGLKFFYWVKSREGFRHSTNTFNMMINVAGEAEEFGLVEELVEEMGKSYCEKDLRTWTILVSCYGSRKWIGKALVAF
;
A
#
# COMPACT_ATOMS: atom_id res chain seq x y z
N MET A 1 59.04 12.04 -21.96
CA MET A 1 58.94 13.46 -22.34
C MET A 1 59.43 13.60 -23.77
N ASN A 2 58.53 13.90 -24.70
CA ASN A 2 58.84 14.74 -25.86
C ASN A 2 57.52 15.26 -26.43
N LEU A 3 57.45 16.59 -26.54
CA LEU A 3 56.45 17.36 -27.26
C LEU A 3 56.77 17.27 -28.75
N GLU A 4 55.78 17.02 -29.60
CA GLU A 4 55.68 17.73 -30.88
C GLU A 4 54.21 18.09 -31.13
N SER A 5 53.98 19.39 -31.14
CA SER A 5 52.78 20.07 -31.63
C SER A 5 52.77 20.04 -33.16
N TRP A 6 51.63 19.74 -33.79
CA TRP A 6 51.30 20.32 -35.09
C TRP A 6 49.82 20.67 -35.19
N SER A 7 49.61 21.90 -35.65
CA SER A 7 48.37 22.60 -35.92
C SER A 7 48.11 22.54 -37.44
N GLY A 8 46.84 22.49 -37.84
CA GLY A 8 46.46 22.50 -39.25
C GLY A 8 44.95 22.35 -39.47
N ASP A 9 44.24 23.48 -39.36
CA ASP A 9 42.86 23.70 -39.78
C ASP A 9 42.63 23.49 -41.30
N GLY A 10 41.39 23.13 -41.70
CA GLY A 10 40.90 23.48 -43.04
C GLY A 10 39.78 22.66 -43.71
N LYS A 11 38.53 22.87 -43.26
CA LYS A 11 37.27 23.07 -44.04
C LYS A 11 36.63 21.99 -44.96
N GLY A 12 35.29 21.95 -44.85
CA GLY A 12 34.29 21.47 -45.85
C GLY A 12 33.71 20.10 -45.49
N GLU A 13 32.41 19.84 -45.37
CA GLU A 13 31.24 20.45 -45.97
C GLU A 13 30.01 20.42 -45.06
N GLU A 14 29.18 21.44 -45.27
CA GLU A 14 27.86 21.71 -44.73
C GLU A 14 26.81 20.97 -45.54
N VAL A 15 25.88 20.26 -44.88
CA VAL A 15 24.60 19.87 -45.50
C VAL A 15 23.45 20.35 -44.62
N ALA A 16 22.75 21.36 -45.14
CA ALA A 16 21.56 21.93 -44.56
C ALA A 16 20.31 21.06 -44.83
N GLY A 17 19.61 20.74 -43.74
CA GLY A 17 18.16 20.94 -43.58
C GLY A 17 17.18 20.12 -44.44
N VAL A 18 16.39 19.27 -43.77
CA VAL A 18 14.93 19.25 -43.97
C VAL A 18 14.25 18.98 -42.61
N GLY A 19 13.55 19.99 -42.10
CA GLY A 19 12.62 19.82 -41.00
C GLY A 19 11.38 19.04 -41.43
N LYS A 20 10.92 18.11 -40.59
CA LYS A 20 9.52 17.71 -40.54
C LYS A 20 9.04 17.68 -39.10
N LYS A 21 8.28 18.72 -38.77
CA LYS A 21 7.37 18.80 -37.63
C LYS A 21 6.15 17.93 -37.96
N VAL A 22 5.92 16.87 -37.17
CA VAL A 22 4.64 16.16 -37.08
C VAL A 22 4.28 16.14 -35.60
N LYS A 23 3.54 17.14 -35.13
CA LYS A 23 2.08 17.13 -34.90
C LYS A 23 1.64 15.93 -34.05
N GLY A 24 1.19 16.24 -32.84
CA GLY A 24 0.89 15.30 -31.77
C GLY A 24 -0.15 14.25 -32.12
N LYS A 25 -0.14 13.22 -31.29
CA LYS A 25 -1.25 12.30 -31.13
C LYS A 25 -1.45 12.07 -29.65
N ASP A 26 -2.42 12.79 -29.10
CA ASP A 26 -3.12 12.36 -27.90
C ASP A 26 -3.49 10.89 -28.07
N ARG A 27 -3.03 10.08 -27.13
CA ARG A 27 -3.71 8.85 -26.75
C ARG A 27 -3.90 8.91 -25.25
N GLY A 28 -4.94 9.65 -24.87
CA GLY A 28 -5.75 9.24 -23.74
C GLY A 28 -6.22 7.82 -24.03
N GLU A 29 -5.63 6.86 -23.34
CA GLU A 29 -6.27 5.58 -23.11
C GLU A 29 -7.11 5.73 -21.84
N GLU A 30 -8.29 6.34 -22.04
CA GLU A 30 -9.46 6.06 -21.23
C GLU A 30 -9.74 4.57 -21.32
N ASN A 31 -9.16 3.79 -20.40
CA ASN A 31 -9.51 2.39 -20.29
C ASN A 31 -10.83 2.27 -19.53
N LYS A 32 -11.91 2.22 -20.31
CA LYS A 32 -13.26 1.83 -19.92
C LYS A 32 -13.22 0.51 -19.15
N LYS A 33 -13.22 0.61 -17.82
CA LYS A 33 -13.72 -0.44 -16.94
C LYS A 33 -14.66 0.14 -15.88
N ASP A 34 -15.50 1.05 -16.35
CA ASP A 34 -16.68 1.46 -15.62
C ASP A 34 -17.87 0.65 -16.13
N ARG A 35 -18.22 -0.39 -15.38
CA ARG A 35 -19.53 -1.01 -15.31
C ARG A 35 -19.49 -1.95 -14.10
N PHE A 36 -19.95 -1.42 -12.96
CA PHE A 36 -19.95 -1.98 -11.59
C PHE A 36 -18.76 -1.64 -10.69
N ALA A 37 -18.10 -0.48 -10.88
CA ALA A 37 -17.39 0.12 -9.76
C ALA A 37 -18.45 0.54 -8.73
N VAL A 38 -18.70 -0.30 -7.72
CA VAL A 38 -19.36 0.16 -6.49
C VAL A 38 -18.53 1.36 -6.06
N ASP A 39 -19.14 2.53 -5.91
CA ASP A 39 -18.42 3.71 -5.42
C ASP A 39 -17.93 3.38 -3.99
N VAL A 40 -16.68 2.92 -3.90
CA VAL A 40 -16.06 2.46 -2.67
C VAL A 40 -15.83 3.65 -1.72
N GLY A 41 -15.76 4.87 -2.27
CA GLY A 41 -15.50 6.10 -1.54
C GLY A 41 -16.49 6.38 -0.41
N PRO A 42 -17.80 6.48 -0.68
CA PRO A 42 -18.83 6.68 0.35
C PRO A 42 -18.82 5.62 1.45
N VAL A 43 -18.61 4.35 1.10
CA VAL A 43 -18.53 3.25 2.08
C VAL A 43 -17.32 3.42 2.98
N VAL A 44 -16.14 3.69 2.40
CA VAL A 44 -14.90 3.92 3.14
C VAL A 44 -15.06 5.12 4.09
N LEU A 45 -15.62 6.24 3.62
CA LEU A 45 -15.85 7.42 4.44
C LEU A 45 -16.81 7.13 5.60
N LYS A 46 -17.92 6.44 5.33
CA LYS A 46 -18.89 6.04 6.36
C LYS A 46 -18.22 5.18 7.44
N VAL A 47 -17.44 4.17 7.04
CA VAL A 47 -16.73 3.27 7.96
C VAL A 47 -15.70 4.05 8.79
N ILE A 48 -14.95 4.97 8.17
CA ILE A 48 -13.97 5.81 8.89
C ILE A 48 -14.65 6.65 9.96
N GLU A 49 -15.76 7.30 9.64
CA GLU A 49 -16.54 8.11 10.59
C GLU A 49 -17.09 7.24 11.74
N ILE A 50 -17.50 6.01 11.45
CA ILE A 50 -17.94 5.07 12.48
C ILE A 50 -16.80 4.73 13.42
N VAL A 51 -15.67 4.27 12.87
CA VAL A 51 -14.52 3.79 13.65
C VAL A 51 -13.87 4.93 14.46
N ARG A 52 -13.90 6.18 13.98
CA ARG A 52 -13.31 7.34 14.68
C ARG A 52 -14.18 7.94 15.78
N CYS A 53 -15.46 7.62 15.81
CA CYS A 53 -16.37 8.29 16.73
C CYS A 53 -16.30 7.63 18.11
N GLU A 54 -15.80 8.37 19.08
CA GLU A 54 -15.52 7.92 20.46
C GLU A 54 -16.67 8.21 21.44
N ASN A 55 -17.62 9.08 21.07
CA ASN A 55 -18.70 9.57 21.93
C ASN A 55 -20.06 8.91 21.62
N SER A 56 -20.07 7.60 21.36
CA SER A 56 -21.30 6.84 21.16
C SER A 56 -21.62 6.00 22.39
N SER A 57 -22.90 5.83 22.69
CA SER A 57 -23.36 4.85 23.68
C SER A 57 -23.14 3.40 23.23
N LEU A 58 -22.91 3.19 21.93
CA LEU A 58 -22.66 1.89 21.32
C LEU A 58 -21.16 1.68 21.07
N SER A 59 -20.72 0.44 21.15
CA SER A 59 -19.37 0.02 20.76
C SER A 59 -19.09 0.27 19.27
N MET A 60 -17.82 0.25 18.87
CA MET A 60 -17.43 0.37 17.45
C MET A 60 -18.10 -0.72 16.62
N GLU A 61 -18.09 -1.94 17.16
CA GLU A 61 -18.53 -3.17 16.55
C GLU A 61 -20.05 -3.14 16.27
N GLU A 62 -20.86 -2.72 17.25
CA GLU A 62 -22.31 -2.56 17.09
C GLU A 62 -22.65 -1.50 16.02
N ARG A 63 -21.86 -0.44 15.94
CA ARG A 63 -22.09 0.63 14.96
C ARG A 63 -21.73 0.21 13.55
N LEU A 64 -20.66 -0.59 13.41
CA LEU A 64 -20.29 -1.19 12.13
C LEU A 64 -21.30 -2.25 11.68
N GLU A 65 -21.94 -2.95 12.62
CA GLU A 65 -23.05 -3.88 12.35
C GLU A 65 -24.28 -3.13 11.83
N ASN A 66 -24.71 -2.10 12.56
CA ASN A 66 -25.88 -1.29 12.21
C ASN A 66 -25.71 -0.47 10.93
N ALA A 67 -24.47 -0.32 10.45
CA ALA A 67 -24.18 0.43 9.23
C ALA A 67 -24.55 -0.31 7.94
N ASP A 68 -24.82 -1.62 8.01
CA ASP A 68 -25.15 -2.51 6.88
C ASP A 68 -24.21 -2.29 5.66
N CYS A 69 -22.91 -2.22 5.93
CA CYS A 69 -21.89 -2.06 4.90
C CYS A 69 -21.41 -3.43 4.40
N ARG A 70 -21.22 -3.56 3.09
CA ARG A 70 -20.51 -4.71 2.50
C ARG A 70 -19.01 -4.47 2.51
N TYR A 71 -18.28 -5.40 3.10
CA TYR A 71 -16.82 -5.34 3.19
C TYR A 71 -16.20 -6.27 2.16
N ASN A 72 -15.37 -5.71 1.29
CA ASN A 72 -14.50 -6.45 0.38
C ASN A 72 -13.05 -6.03 0.63
N GLU A 73 -12.11 -6.69 -0.03
CA GLU A 73 -10.68 -6.42 0.14
C GLU A 73 -10.35 -4.94 -0.05
N GLU A 74 -10.90 -4.31 -1.10
CA GLU A 74 -10.61 -2.92 -1.45
C GLU A 74 -11.08 -1.92 -0.39
N VAL A 75 -12.31 -2.08 0.13
CA VAL A 75 -12.85 -1.27 1.24
C VAL A 75 -11.94 -1.40 2.44
N VAL A 76 -11.62 -2.63 2.85
CA VAL A 76 -10.81 -2.90 4.04
C VAL A 76 -9.42 -2.28 3.92
N VAL A 77 -8.74 -2.50 2.79
CA VAL A 77 -7.43 -1.90 2.51
C VAL A 77 -7.50 -0.36 2.57
N ASN A 78 -8.52 0.24 1.97
CA ASN A 78 -8.65 1.71 1.93
C ASN A 78 -9.00 2.31 3.30
N VAL A 79 -9.78 1.61 4.13
CA VAL A 79 -10.04 2.00 5.52
C VAL A 79 -8.76 1.89 6.34
N LEU A 80 -8.04 0.75 6.29
CA LEU A 80 -6.80 0.54 7.05
C LEU A 80 -5.72 1.57 6.72
N LYS A 81 -5.59 1.97 5.45
CA LYS A 81 -4.69 3.05 5.02
C LYS A 81 -4.96 4.38 5.74
N LYS A 82 -6.13 4.61 6.32
CA LYS A 82 -6.41 5.85 7.06
C LYS A 82 -5.95 5.81 8.51
N TYR A 83 -5.63 4.62 9.02
CA TYR A 83 -5.21 4.40 10.41
C TYR A 83 -3.70 4.19 10.57
N PHE A 84 -2.87 4.57 9.58
CA PHE A 84 -1.40 4.56 9.72
C PHE A 84 -0.91 5.26 10.99
N LYS A 85 -1.58 6.36 11.40
CA LYS A 85 -1.20 7.13 12.59
C LYS A 85 -1.81 6.59 13.90
N VAL A 86 -2.77 5.67 13.81
CA VAL A 86 -3.47 5.10 14.97
C VAL A 86 -3.70 3.59 14.77
N PRO A 87 -2.62 2.77 14.79
CA PRO A 87 -2.70 1.34 14.47
C PRO A 87 -3.71 0.57 15.30
N LYS A 88 -3.90 0.95 16.57
CA LYS A 88 -4.84 0.28 17.50
C LYS A 88 -6.29 0.35 17.00
N LEU A 89 -6.72 1.46 16.41
CA LEU A 89 -8.05 1.57 15.82
C LEU A 89 -8.16 0.74 14.54
N GLY A 90 -7.13 0.78 13.69
CA GLY A 90 -7.03 -0.06 12.50
C GLY A 90 -7.11 -1.55 12.84
N LEU A 91 -6.44 -1.97 13.91
CA LEU A 91 -6.42 -3.35 14.38
C LEU A 91 -7.79 -3.82 14.89
N LYS A 92 -8.49 -2.99 15.67
CA LYS A 92 -9.86 -3.29 16.09
C LYS A 92 -10.78 -3.52 14.88
N PHE A 93 -10.73 -2.62 13.90
CA PHE A 93 -11.46 -2.79 12.64
C PHE A 93 -11.03 -4.05 11.89
N PHE A 94 -9.73 -4.34 11.82
CA PHE A 94 -9.17 -5.53 11.17
C PHE A 94 -9.70 -6.84 11.77
N TYR A 95 -9.76 -6.95 13.10
CA TYR A 95 -10.30 -8.13 13.76
C TYR A 95 -11.82 -8.21 13.67
N TRP A 96 -12.52 -7.08 13.78
CA TRP A 96 -13.96 -7.05 13.60
C TRP A 96 -14.38 -7.49 12.18
N VAL A 97 -13.68 -7.04 11.13
CA VAL A 97 -14.03 -7.47 9.77
C VAL A 97 -13.74 -8.95 9.55
N LYS A 98 -12.75 -9.52 10.26
CA LYS A 98 -12.47 -10.96 10.25
C LYS A 98 -13.61 -11.79 10.86
N SER A 99 -14.37 -11.25 11.81
CA SER A 99 -15.53 -11.95 12.38
C SER A 99 -16.79 -11.87 11.51
N ARG A 100 -16.75 -11.15 10.38
CA ARG A 100 -17.86 -11.08 9.42
C ARG A 100 -17.99 -12.40 8.66
N GLU A 101 -19.22 -12.90 8.59
CA GLU A 101 -19.54 -14.08 7.79
C GLU A 101 -19.15 -13.86 6.33
N GLY A 102 -18.42 -14.83 5.77
CA GLY A 102 -17.97 -14.79 4.37
C GLY A 102 -16.78 -13.88 4.08
N PHE A 103 -16.27 -13.12 5.05
CA PHE A 103 -15.04 -12.34 4.86
C PHE A 103 -13.81 -13.12 5.31
N ARG A 104 -12.77 -13.10 4.48
CA ARG A 104 -11.45 -13.62 4.82
C ARG A 104 -10.41 -12.60 4.41
N HIS A 105 -9.46 -12.34 5.30
CA HIS A 105 -8.31 -11.52 4.96
C HIS A 105 -7.52 -12.18 3.85
N SER A 106 -7.02 -11.36 2.93
CA SER A 106 -6.10 -11.78 1.90
C SER A 106 -4.70 -11.33 2.25
N THR A 107 -3.70 -11.82 1.53
CA THR A 107 -2.32 -11.34 1.67
C THR A 107 -2.20 -9.82 1.59
N ASN A 108 -3.05 -9.16 0.80
CA ASN A 108 -3.03 -7.72 0.65
C ASN A 108 -3.58 -6.96 1.88
N THR A 109 -4.64 -7.47 2.54
CA THR A 109 -5.15 -6.85 3.78
C THR A 109 -4.19 -7.06 4.94
N PHE A 110 -3.57 -8.24 5.04
CA PHE A 110 -2.48 -8.48 5.98
C PHE A 110 -1.29 -7.56 5.73
N ASN A 111 -0.79 -7.49 4.50
CA ASN A 111 0.31 -6.59 4.14
C ASN A 111 -0.01 -5.13 4.47
N MET A 112 -1.26 -4.69 4.28
CA MET A 112 -1.66 -3.34 4.69
C MET A 112 -1.56 -3.15 6.20
N MET A 113 -2.11 -4.07 6.99
CA MET A 113 -2.09 -3.96 8.46
C MET A 113 -0.67 -4.11 9.05
N ILE A 114 0.14 -5.03 8.51
CA ILE A 114 1.57 -5.18 8.88
C ILE A 114 2.32 -3.89 8.57
N ASN A 115 2.08 -3.27 7.42
CA ASN A 115 2.70 -1.98 7.10
C ASN A 115 2.26 -0.88 8.08
N VAL A 116 0.96 -0.81 8.42
CA VAL A 116 0.45 0.14 9.43
C VAL A 116 1.13 -0.07 10.80
N ALA A 117 1.29 -1.31 11.24
CA ALA A 117 1.98 -1.63 12.49
C ALA A 117 3.48 -1.30 12.43
N GLY A 118 4.12 -1.61 11.29
CA GLY A 118 5.53 -1.35 11.04
C GLY A 118 5.89 0.14 11.06
N GLU A 119 5.09 0.98 10.39
CA GLU A 119 5.26 2.44 10.37
C GLU A 119 5.08 3.07 11.77
N ALA A 120 4.32 2.42 12.64
CA ALA A 120 4.14 2.85 14.02
C ALA A 120 5.16 2.24 15.00
N GLU A 121 6.16 1.50 14.49
CA GLU A 121 7.18 0.81 15.29
C GLU A 121 6.60 -0.18 16.32
N GLU A 122 5.38 -0.70 16.08
CA GLU A 122 4.71 -1.69 16.94
C GLU A 122 5.14 -3.11 16.54
N PHE A 123 6.42 -3.44 16.74
CA PHE A 123 7.01 -4.69 16.24
C PHE A 123 6.36 -5.97 16.80
N GLY A 124 5.90 -5.95 18.05
CA GLY A 124 5.17 -7.08 18.63
C GLY A 124 3.88 -7.38 17.84
N LEU A 125 3.20 -6.33 17.38
CA LEU A 125 2.04 -6.46 16.53
C LEU A 125 2.40 -6.94 15.12
N VAL A 126 3.55 -6.52 14.57
CA VAL A 126 4.06 -7.05 13.30
C VAL A 126 4.29 -8.57 13.40
N GLU A 127 4.96 -9.04 14.46
CA GLU A 127 5.18 -10.48 14.70
C GLU A 127 3.85 -11.25 14.82
N GLU A 128 2.89 -10.71 15.59
CA GLU A 128 1.55 -11.29 15.76
C GLU A 128 0.80 -11.43 14.42
N LEU A 129 0.76 -10.36 13.62
CA LEU A 129 0.07 -10.35 12.32
C LEU A 129 0.73 -11.31 11.32
N VAL A 130 2.06 -11.43 11.35
CA VAL A 130 2.82 -12.35 10.49
C VAL A 130 2.56 -13.81 10.83
N GLU A 131 2.42 -14.11 12.11
CA GLU A 131 2.03 -15.44 12.61
C GLU A 131 0.58 -15.76 12.24
N GLU A 132 -0.33 -14.80 12.46
CA GLU A 132 -1.75 -14.93 12.11
C GLU A 132 -1.97 -15.14 10.61
N MET A 133 -1.21 -14.44 9.78
CA MET A 133 -1.21 -14.62 8.32
C MET A 133 -0.88 -16.06 7.94
N GLY A 134 0.09 -16.68 8.63
CA GLY A 134 0.43 -18.10 8.47
C GLY A 134 -0.70 -19.03 8.92
N LYS A 135 -1.31 -18.78 10.08
CA LYS A 135 -2.48 -19.54 10.58
C LYS A 135 -3.70 -19.42 9.66
N SER A 136 -3.80 -18.31 8.93
CA SER A 136 -4.88 -18.03 7.98
C SER A 136 -4.61 -18.58 6.58
N TYR A 137 -3.54 -19.37 6.39
CA TYR A 137 -3.10 -19.91 5.10
C TYR A 137 -2.92 -18.84 4.01
N CYS A 138 -2.56 -17.61 4.41
CA CYS A 138 -2.24 -16.53 3.50
C CYS A 138 -0.74 -16.56 3.22
N GLU A 139 -0.36 -16.84 1.98
CA GLU A 139 1.04 -16.91 1.58
C GLU A 139 1.68 -15.52 1.58
N LYS A 140 2.91 -15.44 2.11
CA LYS A 140 3.72 -14.22 2.09
C LYS A 140 4.22 -13.99 0.68
N ASP A 141 3.99 -12.80 0.14
CA ASP A 141 4.48 -12.41 -1.17
C ASP A 141 5.73 -11.51 -1.04
N LEU A 142 6.31 -11.12 -2.19
CA LEU A 142 7.45 -10.21 -2.23
C LEU A 142 7.18 -8.90 -1.48
N ARG A 143 5.94 -8.42 -1.51
CA ARG A 143 5.52 -7.21 -0.79
C ARG A 143 5.57 -7.44 0.72
N THR A 144 5.10 -8.58 1.21
CA THR A 144 5.22 -8.96 2.62
C THR A 144 6.68 -8.91 3.05
N TRP A 145 7.58 -9.59 2.33
CA TRP A 145 9.00 -9.60 2.66
C TRP A 145 9.65 -8.22 2.61
N THR A 146 9.26 -7.39 1.64
CA THR A 146 9.75 -6.01 1.53
C THR A 146 9.35 -5.18 2.75
N ILE A 147 8.09 -5.30 3.20
CA ILE A 147 7.60 -4.62 4.41
C ILE A 147 8.40 -5.11 5.63
N LEU A 148 8.55 -6.42 5.79
CA LEU A 148 9.27 -6.99 6.94
C LEU A 148 10.73 -6.53 6.98
N VAL A 149 11.45 -6.57 5.86
CA VAL A 149 12.83 -6.07 5.77
C VAL A 149 12.90 -4.58 6.13
N SER A 150 11.96 -3.77 5.64
CA SER A 150 11.87 -2.35 5.98
C SER A 150 11.64 -2.12 7.48
N CYS A 151 10.73 -2.88 8.08
CA CYS A 151 10.46 -2.83 9.52
C CYS A 151 11.70 -3.24 10.34
N TYR A 152 12.31 -4.38 10.04
CA TYR A 152 13.45 -4.90 10.81
C TYR A 152 14.76 -4.13 10.56
N GLY A 153 14.92 -3.52 9.39
CA GLY A 153 16.07 -2.67 9.05
C GLY A 153 16.05 -1.30 9.72
N SER A 154 14.86 -0.83 10.14
CA SER A 154 14.68 0.44 10.82
C SER A 154 15.05 0.31 12.30
N ARG A 155 16.32 0.62 12.61
CA ARG A 155 16.92 0.87 13.95
C ARG A 155 16.18 0.25 15.15
N LYS A 156 16.41 -1.04 15.44
CA LYS A 156 16.60 -1.57 16.82
C LYS A 156 16.83 -3.08 16.90
N TRP A 157 16.67 -3.88 15.83
CA TRP A 157 16.75 -5.36 15.97
C TRP A 157 17.32 -6.11 14.75
N ILE A 158 18.46 -5.67 14.18
CA ILE A 158 19.25 -6.48 13.22
C ILE A 158 19.51 -7.89 13.78
N GLY A 159 19.63 -8.03 15.10
CA GLY A 159 19.84 -9.32 15.77
C GLY A 159 18.68 -10.33 15.67
N LYS A 160 17.41 -9.88 15.54
CA LYS A 160 16.26 -10.79 15.37
C LYS A 160 16.04 -11.17 13.92
N ALA A 161 16.36 -10.30 12.97
CA ALA A 161 16.28 -10.60 11.55
C ALA A 161 17.11 -11.86 11.20
N LEU A 162 18.29 -12.03 11.82
CA LEU A 162 19.15 -13.20 11.65
C LEU A 162 18.55 -14.53 12.14
N VAL A 163 17.46 -14.51 12.91
CA VAL A 163 16.77 -15.72 13.41
C VAL A 163 15.50 -16.02 12.60
N ALA A 164 14.95 -15.00 11.93
CA ALA A 164 13.75 -15.12 11.10
C ALA A 164 14.05 -15.58 9.66
N PHE A 165 15.30 -15.44 9.21
CA PHE A 165 15.83 -15.92 7.92
C PHE A 165 16.77 -17.10 8.15
#